data_AF-A0A7C3CM07-F1
#
_entry.id   AF-A0A7C3CM07-F1
#
_cell.length_a   1.000
_cell.length_b   1.000
_cell.length_c   1.000
_cell.angle_alpha   90.00
_cell.angle_beta   90.00
_cell.angle_gamma   90.00
#
_symmetry.space_group_name_H-M   'P 1'
#
loop_
_entity.id
_entity.type
_entity.pdbx_description
1 polymer ?
#
loop_
_entity_poly.entity_id
_entity_poly.type
_entity_poly.pdbx_seq_one_letter_code
_entity_poly.pdbx_strand_id
1 'polypeptide(L)' 'WGANHGAFSYGHIGADLITLASMLRIPVYMHNVAEEKIYRPSAWSAFGTADLEGADFRACANFGPLYGKY' A
#
# COMPACT_ATOMS: atom_id res chain seq x y z
N TRP A 1 -5.48 14.24 -1.34
CA TRP A 1 -6.73 13.96 -0.61
C TRP A 1 -7.87 13.86 -1.61
N GLY A 2 -8.60 12.74 -1.66
CA GLY A 2 -9.57 12.44 -2.73
C GLY A 2 -11.05 12.49 -2.34
N ALA A 3 -11.38 12.90 -1.11
CA ALA A 3 -12.77 12.99 -0.61
C ALA A 3 -12.95 14.26 0.25
N ASN A 4 -14.15 14.53 0.77
CA ASN A 4 -14.37 15.65 1.70
C ASN A 4 -14.20 15.26 3.19
N HIS A 5 -14.09 13.96 3.49
CA HIS A 5 -13.95 13.43 4.86
C HIS A 5 -12.64 12.68 5.06
N GLY A 6 -12.24 12.54 6.33
CA GLY A 6 -11.01 11.87 6.77
C GLY A 6 -11.18 11.11 8.07
N ALA A 7 -10.27 10.17 8.31
CA ALA A 7 -10.14 9.45 9.57
C ALA A 7 -8.81 9.81 10.23
N PHE A 8 -8.85 10.10 11.54
CA PHE A 8 -7.68 10.47 12.33
C PHE A 8 -7.40 9.41 13.39
N SER A 9 -6.13 9.05 13.55
CA SER A 9 -5.64 8.17 14.61
C SER A 9 -4.54 8.87 15.38
N TYR A 10 -4.47 8.65 16.70
CA TYR A 10 -3.31 9.02 17.49
C TYR A 10 -2.09 8.19 17.07
N GLY A 11 -0.90 8.79 17.16
CA GLY A 11 0.37 8.17 16.77
C GLY A 11 0.65 8.19 15.25
N HIS A 12 1.88 7.81 14.87
CA HIS A 12 2.30 7.74 13.47
C HIS A 12 2.19 6.31 12.92
N ILE A 13 0.96 5.88 12.63
CA ILE A 13 0.64 4.51 12.19
C ILE A 13 0.74 4.29 10.67
N GLY A 14 1.39 5.19 9.94
CA GLY A 14 1.39 5.15 8.47
C GLY A 14 2.04 3.88 7.89
N ALA A 15 3.14 3.41 8.49
CA ALA A 15 3.81 2.17 8.06
C ALA A 15 2.94 0.93 8.31
N ASP A 16 2.20 0.92 9.43
CA ASP A 16 1.26 -0.14 9.77
C ASP A 16 0.13 -0.22 8.74
N LEU A 17 -0.42 0.95 8.35
CA LEU A 17 -1.44 1.05 7.30
C LEU A 17 -0.94 0.62 5.93
N ILE A 18 0.30 0.96 5.55
CA ILE A 18 0.93 0.49 4.30
C ILE A 18 1.05 -1.03 4.29
N THR A 19 1.52 -1.61 5.39
CA THR A 19 1.66 -3.07 5.53
C THR A 19 0.30 -3.74 5.41
N LEU A 20 -0.70 -3.26 6.15
CA LEU A 20 -2.07 -3.77 6.11
C LEU A 20 -2.68 -3.65 4.69
N ALA A 21 -2.53 -2.49 4.05
CA ALA A 21 -3.03 -2.26 2.69
C ALA A 21 -2.43 -3.25 1.68
N SER A 22 -1.13 -3.55 1.79
CA SER A 22 -0.48 -4.55 0.94
C SER A 22 -1.00 -5.97 1.14
N MET A 23 -1.31 -6.36 2.39
CA MET A 23 -1.95 -7.66 2.68
C MET A 23 -3.35 -7.75 2.06
N LEU A 24 -4.06 -6.62 1.99
CA LEU A 24 -5.40 -6.52 1.41
C LEU A 24 -5.41 -6.17 -0.08
N ARG A 25 -4.24 -5.93 -0.68
CA ARG A 25 -4.04 -5.54 -2.09
C ARG A 25 -4.78 -4.25 -2.45
N ILE A 26 -4.74 -3.28 -1.55
CA ILE A 26 -5.26 -1.93 -1.76
C ILE A 26 -4.05 -1.03 -2.07
N PRO A 27 -3.93 -0.46 -3.28
CA PRO A 27 -2.78 0.36 -3.63
C PRO A 27 -2.80 1.69 -2.86
N VAL A 28 -1.64 2.11 -2.35
CA VAL A 28 -1.49 3.37 -1.61
C VAL A 28 -1.03 4.47 -2.57
N TYR A 29 -1.97 5.28 -3.06
CA TYR A 29 -1.70 6.35 -4.04
C TYR A 29 -1.06 7.62 -3.45
N MET A 30 -1.05 7.77 -2.12
CA MET A 30 -0.47 8.93 -1.43
C MET A 30 -0.11 8.56 0.01
N HIS A 31 1.15 8.72 0.39
CA HIS A 31 1.62 8.69 1.78
C HIS A 31 2.85 9.58 1.94
N ASN A 32 3.17 9.95 3.18
CA ASN A 32 4.40 10.67 3.54
C ASN A 32 5.30 9.88 4.50
N VAL A 33 5.05 8.57 4.62
CA VAL A 33 5.91 7.64 5.37
C VAL A 33 7.27 7.53 4.67
N ALA A 34 8.34 7.54 5.47
CA ALA A 34 9.71 7.36 4.99
C ALA A 34 9.91 5.98 4.36
N GLU A 35 10.68 5.92 3.27
CA GLU A 35 10.82 4.74 2.41
C GLU A 35 11.32 3.51 3.17
N GLU A 36 12.28 3.70 4.08
CA GLU A 36 12.87 2.63 4.89
C GLU A 36 11.89 1.95 5.86
N LYS A 37 10.71 2.54 6.06
CA LYS A 37 9.62 1.97 6.88
C LYS A 37 8.58 1.23 6.05
N ILE A 38 8.68 1.24 4.73
CA ILE A 38 7.75 0.53 3.86
C ILE A 38 8.03 -0.96 3.98
N TYR A 39 7.08 -1.68 4.58
CA TYR A 39 7.14 -3.13 4.72
C TYR A 39 5.95 -3.77 4.01
N ARG A 40 6.24 -4.63 3.04
CA ARG A 40 5.27 -5.33 2.20
C ARG A 40 5.74 -6.78 1.98
N PRO A 41 4.89 -7.69 1.51
CA PRO A 41 5.32 -9.03 1.13
C PRO A 41 6.45 -8.96 0.10
N SER A 42 7.46 -9.84 0.23
CA SER A 42 8.66 -9.83 -0.62
C SER A 42 8.37 -9.93 -2.13
N ALA A 43 7.21 -10.48 -2.49
CA ALA A 43 6.73 -10.52 -3.87
C ALA A 43 6.61 -9.13 -4.52
N TRP A 44 6.37 -8.05 -3.75
CA TRP A 44 6.28 -6.68 -4.30
C TRP A 44 7.57 -6.25 -5.00
N SER A 45 8.73 -6.67 -4.52
CA SER A 45 10.03 -6.30 -5.11
C SER A 45 10.20 -6.86 -6.53
N ALA A 46 9.50 -7.94 -6.88
CA ALA A 46 9.49 -8.48 -8.25
C ALA A 46 8.72 -7.58 -9.24
N PHE A 47 7.85 -6.69 -8.75
CA PHE A 47 7.12 -5.72 -9.57
C PHE A 47 7.89 -4.41 -9.75
N GLY A 48 9.05 -4.24 -9.12
CA GLY A 48 9.89 -3.06 -9.21
C GLY A 48 10.46 -2.67 -7.84
N THR A 49 11.66 -2.09 -7.85
CA THR A 49 12.38 -1.70 -6.63
C THR A 49 12.68 -0.20 -6.55
N ALA A 50 12.85 0.47 -7.69
CA ALA A 50 13.14 1.92 -7.73
C ALA A 50 11.87 2.79 -7.63
N ASP A 51 10.73 2.26 -8.07
CA ASP A 51 9.43 2.93 -8.05
C ASP A 51 8.46 2.08 -7.22
N LEU A 52 8.46 2.33 -5.91
CA LEU A 52 7.67 1.57 -4.94
C LEU A 52 6.16 1.83 -5.08
N GLU A 53 5.77 2.99 -5.62
CA GLU A 53 4.38 3.30 -5.92
C GLU A 53 3.91 2.46 -7.09
N GLY A 54 4.61 2.52 -8.23
CA GLY A 54 4.25 1.71 -9.40
C GLY A 54 4.33 0.21 -9.13
N ALA A 55 5.28 -0.24 -8.31
CA ALA A 55 5.36 -1.64 -7.88
C ALA A 55 4.11 -2.05 -7.07
N ASP A 56 3.60 -1.16 -6.20
CA ASP A 56 2.38 -1.41 -5.43
C ASP A 56 1.15 -1.57 -6.33
N PHE A 57 0.98 -0.67 -7.30
CA PHE A 57 -0.12 -0.74 -8.25
C PHE A 57 -0.06 -2.02 -9.09
N ARG A 58 1.11 -2.38 -9.61
CA ARG A 58 1.30 -3.61 -10.40
C ARG A 58 1.04 -4.87 -9.57
N ALA A 59 1.54 -4.93 -8.33
CA ALA A 59 1.33 -6.05 -7.43
C ALA A 59 -0.14 -6.19 -7.03
N CYS A 60 -0.81 -5.09 -6.63
CA CYS A 60 -2.22 -5.10 -6.26
C CYS A 60 -3.10 -5.51 -7.44
N ALA A 61 -2.84 -4.99 -8.65
CA ALA A 61 -3.56 -5.40 -9.85
C ALA A 61 -3.34 -6.87 -10.21
N ASN A 62 -2.12 -7.40 -10.01
CA ASN A 62 -1.80 -8.80 -10.31
C ASN A 62 -2.44 -9.79 -9.33
N PHE A 63 -2.37 -9.51 -8.03
CA PHE A 63 -2.87 -10.43 -7.00
C PHE A 63 -4.38 -10.31 -6.76
N GLY A 64 -4.97 -9.15 -7.05
CA GLY A 64 -6.39 -8.90 -6.84
C GLY A 64 -6.81 -8.91 -5.36
N PRO A 65 -8.11 -8.76 -5.06
CA PRO A 65 -8.60 -8.74 -3.69
C PRO A 65 -8.41 -10.10 -3.00
N LEU A 66 -8.25 -10.09 -1.67
CA LEU A 66 -8.08 -11.34 -0.89
C LEU A 66 -9.29 -12.29 -1.00
N TYR A 67 -10.49 -11.74 -1.14
CA TYR A 67 -11.74 -12.48 -1.24
C TYR A 67 -12.58 -11.96 -2.40
N GLY A 68 -13.28 -12.86 -3.09
CA GLY A 68 -14.14 -12.53 -4.22
C GLY A 68 -13.38 -12.26 -5.53
N LYS A 69 -14.11 -11.78 -6.54
CA LYS A 69 -13.58 -11.25 -7.81
C LYS A 69 -14.36 -9.98 -8.16
N TYR A 70 -13.65 -8.92 -8.54
CA TYR A 70 -14.21 -7.72 -9.17
C TYR A 70 -14.04 -7.82 -10.68
#